data_AF-N1UKD8-F1
#
_entry.id   AF-N1UKD8-F1
#
_cell.length_a   1.000
_cell.length_b   1.000
_cell.length_c   1.000
_cell.angle_alpha   90.00
_cell.angle_beta   90.00
_cell.angle_gamma   90.00
#
_symmetry.space_group_name_H-M   'P 1'
#
loop_
_entity.id
_entity.type
_entity.pdbx_description
1 polymer ?
#
loop_
_entity_poly.entity_id
_entity_poly.type
_entity_poly.pdbx_seq_one_letter_code
_entity_poly.pdbx_strand_id
1 'polypeptide(L)'
;MFKMNKFWEKFFYIFTCVAQGSSFLNPRAYAIMHRQHHAYSDTGKDPHSPVASKGFLDMMWKTALNYEAILEETTNVEKEFKGNYPEWPAIDVLSNSWTFRLFCGTLYTLFYFTLSLKGSMLGIYFCRSIGLWGRCMEQS
;
A
#
# COMPACT_ATOMS: atom_id res chain seq x y z
N MET A 1 19.17 -16.99 0.57
CA MET A 1 18.03 -16.39 1.30
C MET A 1 18.54 -15.80 2.60
N PHE A 2 18.32 -14.52 2.84
CA PHE A 2 18.70 -13.87 4.10
C PHE A 2 17.72 -14.27 5.20
N LYS A 3 18.23 -14.60 6.40
CA LYS A 3 17.40 -14.94 7.56
C LYS A 3 17.50 -13.84 8.61
N MET A 4 16.39 -13.17 8.85
CA MET A 4 16.29 -12.12 9.83
C MET A 4 16.03 -12.71 11.22
N ASN A 5 16.53 -12.05 12.28
CA ASN A 5 16.11 -12.43 13.62
C ASN A 5 14.68 -11.92 13.89
N LYS A 6 14.01 -12.48 14.90
CA LYS A 6 12.60 -12.15 15.22
C LYS A 6 12.37 -10.66 15.53
N PHE A 7 13.40 -9.97 16.05
CA PHE A 7 13.29 -8.55 16.37
C PHE A 7 13.18 -7.71 15.10
N TRP A 8 14.14 -7.88 14.18
CA TRP A 8 14.17 -7.13 12.93
C TRP A 8 12.97 -7.47 12.03
N GLU A 9 12.53 -8.73 12.02
CA GLU A 9 11.35 -9.14 11.25
C GLU A 9 10.11 -8.34 11.68
N LYS A 10 9.87 -8.24 13.00
CA LYS A 10 8.77 -7.45 13.55
C LYS A 10 8.95 -5.94 13.32
N PHE A 11 10.17 -5.44 13.47
CA PHE A 11 10.48 -4.03 13.23
C PHE A 11 10.12 -3.64 11.80
N PHE A 12 10.62 -4.38 10.80
CA PHE A 12 10.33 -4.06 9.40
C PHE A 12 8.85 -4.28 9.06
N TYR A 13 8.19 -5.29 9.62
CA TYR A 13 6.75 -5.48 9.43
C TYR A 13 5.94 -4.24 9.82
N ILE A 14 6.16 -3.74 11.04
CA ILE A 14 5.46 -2.57 11.57
C ILE A 14 5.89 -1.31 10.82
N PHE A 15 7.20 -1.14 10.60
CA PHE A 15 7.73 0.02 9.89
C PHE A 15 7.14 0.12 8.48
N THR A 16 7.09 -0.98 7.73
CA THR A 16 6.48 -1.03 6.40
C THR A 16 4.98 -0.75 6.47
N CYS A 17 4.26 -1.29 7.46
CA CYS A 17 2.85 -0.98 7.66
C CYS A 17 2.59 0.51 7.89
N VAL A 18 3.41 1.18 8.71
CA VAL A 18 3.28 2.62 8.98
C VAL A 18 3.69 3.46 7.78
N ALA A 19 4.81 3.10 7.13
CA ALA A 19 5.35 3.84 6.00
C ALA A 19 4.44 3.76 4.75
N GLN A 20 3.82 2.60 4.51
CA GLN A 20 2.92 2.41 3.37
C GLN A 20 1.47 2.81 3.69
N GLY A 21 1.05 2.72 4.96
CA GLY A 21 -0.28 3.10 5.43
C GLY A 21 -1.40 2.48 4.60
N SER A 22 -2.17 3.31 3.90
CA SER A 22 -3.29 2.89 3.06
C SER A 22 -2.92 1.94 1.92
N SER A 23 -1.65 1.95 1.51
CA SER A 23 -1.10 1.14 0.42
C SER A 23 -0.36 -0.10 0.91
N PHE A 24 -0.40 -0.39 2.22
CA PHE A 24 0.21 -1.61 2.75
C PHE A 24 -0.44 -2.85 2.15
N LEU A 25 0.40 -3.77 1.68
CA LEU A 25 -0.03 -5.07 1.18
C LEU A 25 0.39 -6.16 2.17
N ASN A 26 -0.53 -7.09 2.43
CA ASN A 26 -0.25 -8.30 3.19
C ASN A 26 1.00 -9.02 2.62
N PRO A 27 2.07 -9.22 3.42
CA PRO A 27 3.33 -9.82 2.95
C PRO A 27 3.18 -11.23 2.40
N ARG A 28 2.29 -12.06 2.95
CA ARG A 28 2.01 -13.41 2.46
C ARG A 28 1.42 -13.36 1.05
N ALA A 29 0.31 -12.63 0.89
CA ALA A 29 -0.38 -12.56 -0.40
C ALA A 29 0.51 -11.94 -1.48
N TYR A 30 1.26 -10.90 -1.13
CA TYR A 30 2.22 -10.27 -2.02
C TYR A 30 3.37 -11.22 -2.40
N ALA A 31 3.97 -11.94 -1.43
CA ALA A 31 5.06 -12.87 -1.71
C ALA A 31 4.64 -14.01 -2.64
N ILE A 32 3.44 -14.58 -2.45
CA ILE A 32 2.89 -15.62 -3.31
C ILE A 32 2.71 -15.11 -4.74
N MET A 33 1.96 -14.00 -4.90
CA MET A 33 1.68 -13.42 -6.21
C MET A 33 2.96 -13.00 -6.95
N HIS A 34 3.92 -12.42 -6.23
CA HIS A 34 5.19 -12.01 -6.80
C HIS A 34 6.03 -13.21 -7.28
N ARG A 35 6.03 -14.32 -6.53
CA ARG A 35 6.71 -15.56 -6.97
C ARG A 35 6.03 -16.18 -8.20
N GLN A 36 4.69 -16.15 -8.26
CA GLN A 36 3.95 -16.59 -9.45
C GLN A 36 4.31 -15.76 -10.68
N HIS A 37 4.41 -14.43 -10.52
CA HIS A 37 4.87 -13.56 -11.60
C HIS A 37 6.27 -13.94 -12.10
N HIS A 38 7.24 -14.15 -11.21
CA HIS A 38 8.59 -14.59 -11.61
C HIS A 38 8.60 -15.98 -12.26
N ALA A 39 7.80 -16.93 -11.78
CA ALA A 39 7.76 -18.30 -12.29
C ALA A 39 7.05 -18.40 -13.66
N TYR A 40 6.05 -17.55 -13.89
CA TYR A 40 5.18 -17.61 -15.06
C TYR A 40 5.24 -16.37 -15.96
N SER A 41 6.28 -15.54 -15.82
CA SER A 41 6.43 -14.29 -16.57
C SER A 41 6.13 -14.48 -18.05
N ASP A 42 5.37 -13.52 -18.61
CA ASP A 42 4.99 -13.49 -20.03
C ASP A 42 4.14 -14.68 -20.51
N THR A 43 3.53 -15.41 -19.57
CA THR A 43 2.56 -16.46 -19.87
C THR A 43 1.15 -16.06 -19.41
N GLY A 44 0.13 -16.80 -19.85
CA GLY A 44 -1.25 -16.61 -19.37
C GLY A 44 -1.46 -16.97 -17.89
N LYS A 45 -0.48 -17.55 -17.21
CA LYS A 45 -0.54 -17.89 -15.77
C LYS A 45 0.03 -16.80 -14.87
N ASP A 46 0.67 -15.78 -15.43
CA ASP A 46 1.20 -14.66 -14.64
C ASP A 46 0.04 -13.73 -14.19
N PRO A 47 -0.12 -13.52 -12.88
CA PRO A 47 -1.23 -12.75 -12.32
C PRO A 47 -1.26 -11.27 -12.77
N HIS A 48 -0.15 -10.74 -13.27
CA HIS A 48 -0.06 -9.35 -13.72
C HIS A 48 0.73 -9.16 -15.03
N SER A 49 0.65 -10.13 -15.95
CA SER A 49 1.33 -10.03 -17.25
C SER A 49 0.78 -8.89 -18.11
N PRO A 50 1.65 -7.99 -18.61
CA PRO A 50 1.27 -6.99 -19.60
C PRO A 50 0.86 -7.62 -20.94
N VAL A 51 1.43 -8.79 -21.27
CA VAL A 51 1.21 -9.48 -22.55
C VAL A 51 -0.12 -10.25 -22.55
N ALA A 52 -0.50 -10.83 -21.41
CA ALA A 52 -1.75 -11.58 -21.28
C ALA A 52 -2.99 -10.70 -21.00
N SER A 53 -2.82 -9.37 -20.97
CA SER A 53 -3.86 -8.40 -20.65
C SER A 53 -4.24 -7.55 -21.85
N LYS A 54 -5.50 -7.12 -21.93
CA LYS A 54 -6.01 -6.28 -23.04
C LYS A 54 -5.56 -4.83 -22.95
N GLY A 55 -4.87 -4.46 -21.87
CA GLY A 55 -4.36 -3.12 -21.59
C GLY A 55 -4.04 -2.94 -20.10
N PHE A 56 -3.54 -1.75 -19.73
CA PHE A 56 -3.11 -1.44 -18.36
C PHE A 56 -4.25 -1.61 -17.32
N LEU A 57 -5.46 -1.14 -17.63
CA LEU A 57 -6.58 -1.24 -16.69
C LEU A 57 -7.03 -2.70 -16.47
N ASP A 58 -7.06 -3.50 -17.54
CA ASP A 58 -7.38 -4.93 -17.47
C ASP A 58 -6.33 -5.69 -16.63
N MET A 59 -5.05 -5.37 -16.83
CA MET A 59 -3.94 -5.93 -16.05
C MET A 59 -4.09 -5.59 -14.57
N MET A 60 -4.31 -4.32 -14.22
CA MET A 60 -4.46 -3.89 -12.83
C MET A 60 -5.68 -4.53 -12.16
N TRP A 61 -6.79 -4.65 -12.88
CA TRP A 61 -7.99 -5.30 -12.36
C TRP A 61 -7.78 -6.79 -12.10
N LYS A 62 -7.21 -7.52 -13.06
CA LYS A 62 -6.83 -8.93 -12.88
C LYS A 62 -5.86 -9.11 -11.73
N THR A 63 -4.88 -8.22 -11.58
CA THR A 63 -3.91 -8.26 -10.48
C THR A 63 -4.63 -8.12 -9.13
N ALA A 64 -5.55 -7.15 -9.02
CA ALA A 64 -6.32 -6.94 -7.80
C ALA A 64 -7.20 -8.14 -7.45
N LEU A 65 -7.91 -8.73 -8.43
CA LEU A 65 -8.73 -9.92 -8.20
C LEU A 65 -7.90 -11.14 -7.78
N ASN A 66 -6.74 -11.36 -8.42
CA ASN A 66 -5.85 -12.47 -8.04
C ASN A 66 -5.27 -12.24 -6.64
N TYR A 67 -4.84 -11.02 -6.33
CA TYR A 67 -4.34 -10.66 -5.00
C TYR A 67 -5.39 -10.94 -3.93
N GLU A 68 -6.63 -10.49 -4.13
CA GLU A 68 -7.73 -10.70 -3.18
C GLU A 68 -8.03 -12.20 -3.01
N ALA A 69 -8.06 -12.96 -4.10
CA ALA A 69 -8.28 -14.41 -4.03
C ALA A 69 -7.18 -15.16 -3.25
N ILE A 70 -5.92 -14.69 -3.33
CA ILE A 70 -4.82 -15.21 -2.52
C ILE A 70 -4.96 -14.78 -1.05
N LEU A 71 -5.35 -13.53 -0.82
CA LEU A 71 -5.52 -12.96 0.51
C LEU A 71 -6.62 -13.67 1.31
N GLU A 72 -7.78 -13.89 0.67
CA GLU A 72 -8.94 -14.61 1.21
C GLU A 72 -8.78 -16.14 1.20
N GLU A 73 -7.66 -16.65 0.67
CA GLU A 73 -7.37 -18.08 0.55
C GLU A 73 -8.42 -18.87 -0.27
N THR A 74 -9.12 -18.19 -1.19
CA THR A 74 -10.13 -18.80 -2.07
C THR A 74 -9.51 -19.50 -3.29
N THR A 75 -8.25 -19.21 -3.59
CA THR A 75 -7.50 -19.84 -4.69
C THR A 75 -6.54 -20.92 -4.21
N ASN A 76 -6.42 -22.00 -4.99
CA ASN A 76 -5.48 -23.08 -4.69
C ASN A 76 -4.06 -22.70 -5.12
N VAL A 77 -3.30 -22.13 -4.19
CA VAL A 77 -1.89 -21.79 -4.39
C VAL A 77 -1.03 -23.06 -4.32
N GLU A 78 -0.20 -23.27 -5.34
CA GLU A 78 0.73 -24.40 -5.41
C GLU A 78 1.74 -24.39 -4.25
N LYS A 79 2.17 -25.58 -3.82
CA LYS A 79 3.04 -25.72 -2.63
C LYS A 79 4.38 -25.00 -2.78
N GLU A 80 4.88 -24.86 -3.99
CA GLU A 80 6.15 -24.18 -4.29
C GLU A 80 6.12 -22.67 -3.98
N PHE A 81 4.95 -22.04 -4.01
CA PHE A 81 4.80 -20.61 -3.71
C PHE A 81 4.59 -20.31 -2.22
N LYS A 82 4.34 -21.35 -1.39
CA LYS A 82 4.02 -21.20 0.03
C LYS A 82 5.25 -21.19 0.94
N GLY A 83 5.14 -20.51 2.08
CA GLY A 83 6.16 -20.44 3.12
C GLY A 83 7.25 -19.38 2.89
N ASN A 84 8.15 -19.25 3.87
CA ASN A 84 9.25 -18.27 3.88
C ASN A 84 8.81 -16.81 3.66
N TYR A 85 7.67 -16.43 4.24
CA TYR A 85 7.21 -15.04 4.37
C TYR A 85 6.81 -14.80 5.84
N PRO A 86 6.96 -13.58 6.35
CA PRO A 86 6.49 -13.26 7.70
C PRO A 86 4.95 -13.17 7.69
N GLU A 87 4.34 -13.57 8.80
CA GLU A 87 2.90 -13.44 9.01
C GLU A 87 2.62 -12.79 10.36
N TRP A 88 1.73 -11.80 10.38
CA TRP A 88 1.26 -11.20 11.62
C TRP A 88 -0.25 -10.93 11.53
N PRO A 89 -1.09 -11.93 11.87
CA PRO A 89 -2.54 -11.86 11.65
C PRO A 89 -3.22 -10.61 12.21
N ALA A 90 -2.78 -10.14 13.39
CA ALA A 90 -3.33 -8.92 14.00
C ALA A 90 -3.07 -7.65 13.16
N ILE A 91 -1.85 -7.48 12.63
CA ILE A 91 -1.52 -6.34 11.77
C ILE A 91 -2.16 -6.52 10.39
N ASP A 92 -2.25 -7.75 9.89
CA ASP A 92 -2.87 -8.05 8.61
C ASP A 92 -4.36 -7.69 8.61
N VAL A 93 -5.09 -8.09 9.65
CA VAL A 93 -6.52 -7.74 9.81
C VAL A 93 -6.70 -6.23 9.97
N LEU A 94 -5.87 -5.59 10.80
CA LEU A 94 -5.92 -4.14 11.00
C LEU A 94 -5.68 -3.39 9.69
N SER A 95 -4.57 -3.69 9.01
CA SER A 95 -4.14 -3.01 7.81
C SER A 95 -5.06 -3.25 6.62
N ASN A 96 -5.74 -4.40 6.55
CA ASN A 96 -6.72 -4.68 5.51
C ASN A 96 -8.07 -3.96 5.74
N SER A 97 -8.37 -3.51 6.96
CA SER A 97 -9.64 -2.86 7.27
C SER A 97 -9.81 -1.51 6.53
N TRP A 98 -11.04 -1.25 6.07
CA TRP A 98 -11.41 0.04 5.48
C TRP A 98 -11.16 1.21 6.44
N THR A 99 -11.38 1.01 7.74
CA THR A 99 -11.13 2.03 8.77
C THR A 99 -9.66 2.46 8.78
N PHE A 100 -8.72 1.51 8.78
CA PHE A 100 -7.29 1.82 8.75
C PHE A 100 -6.90 2.51 7.43
N ARG A 101 -7.36 1.98 6.28
CA ARG A 101 -7.06 2.55 4.97
C ARG A 101 -7.57 4.00 4.83
N LEU A 102 -8.80 4.26 5.25
CA LEU A 102 -9.39 5.60 5.22
C LEU A 102 -8.73 6.54 6.22
N PHE A 103 -8.35 6.05 7.40
CA PHE A 103 -7.61 6.84 8.39
C PHE A 103 -6.25 7.28 7.84
N CYS A 104 -5.45 6.34 7.32
CA CYS A 104 -4.16 6.67 6.70
C CYS A 104 -4.33 7.59 5.48
N GLY A 105 -5.28 7.29 4.60
CA GLY A 105 -5.59 8.13 3.44
C GLY A 105 -5.96 9.56 3.84
N THR A 106 -6.82 9.72 4.84
CA THR A 106 -7.24 11.03 5.36
C THR A 106 -6.06 11.78 5.97
N LEU A 107 -5.23 11.12 6.77
CA LEU A 107 -4.02 11.73 7.33
C LEU A 107 -3.06 12.22 6.24
N TYR A 108 -2.85 11.42 5.19
CA TYR A 108 -2.03 11.83 4.05
C TYR A 108 -2.63 13.02 3.31
N THR A 109 -3.94 12.99 3.00
CA THR A 109 -4.62 14.10 2.35
C THR A 109 -4.51 15.38 3.17
N LEU A 110 -4.75 15.33 4.48
CA LEU A 110 -4.63 16.48 5.37
C LEU A 110 -3.19 17.00 5.46
N PHE A 111 -2.21 16.10 5.56
CA PHE A 111 -0.80 16.48 5.58
C PHE A 111 -0.42 17.25 4.31
N TYR A 112 -0.72 16.71 3.13
CA TYR A 112 -0.43 17.39 1.86
C TYR A 112 -1.28 18.65 1.65
N PHE A 113 -2.53 18.66 2.12
CA PHE A 113 -3.39 19.85 2.05
C PHE A 113 -2.82 21.01 2.88
N THR A 114 -2.39 20.75 4.11
CA THR A 114 -1.78 21.78 4.97
C THR A 114 -0.43 22.27 4.41
N LEU A 115 0.39 21.38 3.87
CA LEU A 115 1.65 21.73 3.20
C LEU A 115 1.39 22.61 1.96
N SER A 116 0.42 22.22 1.13
CA SER A 116 0.06 22.94 -0.09
C SER A 116 -0.54 24.32 0.22
N LEU A 117 -1.32 24.44 1.28
CA LEU A 117 -1.87 25.73 1.74
C LEU A 117 -0.76 26.66 2.25
N LYS A 118 0.18 26.16 3.06
CA LYS A 118 1.25 27.01 3.61
C LYS A 118 2.15 27.63 2.53
N GLY A 119 2.31 26.98 1.37
CA GLY A 119 3.16 27.47 0.27
C GLY A 119 2.41 28.10 -0.91
N SER A 120 1.08 28.21 -0.90
CA SER A 120 0.30 28.67 -2.05
C SER A 120 -0.34 30.04 -1.85
N MET A 121 -0.49 30.79 -2.95
CA MET A 121 -1.25 32.04 -2.98
C MET A 121 -2.66 31.88 -2.37
N LEU A 122 -3.29 30.72 -2.59
CA LEU A 122 -4.62 30.41 -2.06
C LEU A 122 -4.64 30.33 -0.52
N GLY A 123 -3.61 29.77 0.11
CA GLY A 123 -3.48 29.76 1.57
C GLY A 123 -3.22 31.15 2.14
N ILE A 124 -2.47 32.00 1.42
CA ILE A 124 -2.27 33.41 1.75
C ILE A 124 -3.60 34.17 1.66
N TYR A 125 -4.40 33.99 0.59
CA TYR A 125 -5.73 34.60 0.44
C TYR A 125 -6.73 34.10 1.49
N PHE A 126 -6.69 32.81 1.86
CA PHE A 126 -7.51 32.25 2.93
C PHE A 126 -7.13 32.83 4.30
N CYS A 127 -5.83 32.92 4.62
CA CYS A 127 -5.34 33.58 5.84
C CYS A 127 -5.76 35.07 5.89
N ARG A 128 -5.86 35.74 4.72
CA ARG A 128 -6.36 37.11 4.59
C ARG A 128 -7.85 37.23 4.84
N SER A 129 -8.66 36.31 4.31
CA SER A 129 -10.13 36.37 4.41
C SER A 129 -10.65 36.09 5.82
N ILE A 130 -9.91 35.35 6.64
CA ILE A 130 -10.25 35.06 8.04
C ILE A 130 -9.49 35.90 9.07
N GLY A 131 -8.76 36.94 8.63
CA GLY A 131 -8.08 37.89 9.53
C GLY A 131 -6.85 37.34 10.26
N LEU A 132 -6.26 36.23 9.80
CA LEU A 132 -5.09 35.56 10.40
C LEU A 132 -3.77 35.86 9.68
N TRP A 133 -3.75 36.92 8.86
CA TRP A 133 -2.64 37.32 7.99
C TRP A 133 -1.27 37.36 8.70
N GLY A 134 -1.19 37.91 9.91
CA GLY A 134 0.06 38.03 10.67
C GLY A 134 0.73 36.69 10.99
N ARG A 135 -0.04 35.63 11.24
CA ARG A 135 0.51 34.30 11.58
C ARG A 135 1.02 33.51 10.37
N CYS A 136 0.59 33.87 9.16
CA CYS A 136 1.01 33.22 7.92
C CYS A 136 2.32 33.82 7.36
N MET A 137 2.59 35.11 7.58
CA MET A 137 3.80 35.80 7.08
C MET A 137 5.06 35.55 7.93
N GLU A 138 4.90 35.11 9.18
CA GLU A 138 6.02 34.91 10.12
C GLU A 138 6.72 33.55 9.93
N GLN A 139 6.29 32.74 8.96
CA GLN A 139 6.87 31.44 8.62
C GLN A 139 7.46 31.38 7.18
N SER A 140 7.62 32.53 6.50
CA SER A 140 8.27 32.64 5.19
C SER A 140 9.69 33.18 5.29
#